data_AF-A0A351FWN4-F1
#
_entry.id   AF-A0A351FWN4-F1
#
_cell.length_a   1.000
_cell.length_b   1.000
_cell.length_c   1.000
_cell.angle_alpha   90.00
_cell.angle_beta   90.00
_cell.angle_gamma   90.00
#
_symmetry.space_group_name_H-M   'P 1'
#
loop_
_entity.id
_entity.type
_entity.pdbx_description
1 polymer ?
#
loop_
_entity_poly.entity_id
_entity_poly.type
_entity_poly.pdbx_seq_one_letter_code
_entity_poly.pdbx_strand_id
1 'polypeptide(L)'
;MSLSKVSILRVNVLGVVCLALATPGFACLWDYDTLHIERSRFPGALALITGKFARHSPAYYRWRLEDRQQRLADNPDDLTLYDDLAVAYDKLGEHDQAIATILEKEDRQPGLYETYANLGTFHIHAGNLEEGIQFIDKAIEINPDAHFGREIYQRLVVQYVLEKRQNGKVILPLEGEDHRFEVRGFAKFVLDQQLPGEDVSRQAKQAELARATKGVLGMMRFGNHDSPVLLECLGDLMVGDFQQDNKRLAARAFLQAAKQVPEDATRQAYRKRAMSALEMQTTQPGTTQELSLETLEATFDSERQEADDWYRQVESAEALWVEQGADVDEAFRQRFLTSPIDEQTGLGVQDRVGGPSVSWQRSLTWGGVAVLLVPAVILVVGGWCVFKLLRHSA
;
A
#
# COMPACT_ATOMS: atom_id res chain seq x y z
N MET A 1 -41.96 13.00 68.47
CA MET A 1 -42.17 11.70 67.82
C MET A 1 -42.04 11.89 66.31
N SER A 2 -41.19 11.08 65.69
CA SER A 2 -41.05 10.80 64.25
C SER A 2 -40.82 11.97 63.26
N LEU A 3 -39.55 12.18 62.90
CA LEU A 3 -39.16 12.61 61.55
C LEU A 3 -38.39 11.45 60.93
N SER A 4 -38.99 10.82 59.92
CA SER A 4 -38.38 9.78 59.10
C SER A 4 -37.93 10.35 57.76
N LYS A 5 -36.63 10.18 57.49
CA LYS A 5 -35.99 9.86 56.21
C LYS A 5 -36.30 10.71 54.97
N VAL A 6 -35.28 11.43 54.49
CA VAL A 6 -34.86 11.35 53.07
C VAL A 6 -33.32 11.40 53.03
N SER A 7 -32.73 10.37 52.42
CA SER A 7 -31.30 10.20 52.21
C SER A 7 -30.92 10.69 50.79
N ILE A 8 -29.96 11.61 50.74
CA ILE A 8 -28.75 11.65 49.88
C ILE A 8 -28.87 11.13 48.42
N LEU A 9 -28.53 12.00 47.46
CA LEU A 9 -27.52 11.68 46.45
C LEU A 9 -26.77 12.95 46.02
N ARG A 10 -25.51 13.08 46.45
CA ARG A 10 -24.57 14.07 45.91
C ARG A 10 -23.91 13.44 44.68
N VAL A 11 -24.16 14.00 43.51
CA VAL A 11 -23.48 13.62 42.27
C VAL A 11 -22.12 14.33 42.24
N ASN A 12 -21.05 13.59 42.48
CA ASN A 12 -19.70 14.04 42.17
C ASN A 12 -19.44 13.73 40.69
N VAL A 13 -19.39 14.77 39.86
CA VAL A 13 -18.93 14.65 38.47
C VAL A 13 -17.40 14.61 38.50
N LEU A 14 -16.83 13.40 38.48
CA LEU A 14 -15.42 13.21 38.16
C LEU A 14 -15.31 13.24 36.64
N GLY A 15 -14.86 14.37 36.09
CA GLY A 15 -14.53 14.46 34.67
C GLY A 15 -13.29 13.63 34.36
N VAL A 16 -13.48 12.45 33.78
CA VAL A 16 -12.39 11.71 33.16
C VAL A 16 -12.14 12.35 31.80
N VAL A 17 -11.10 13.19 31.72
CA VAL A 17 -10.53 13.61 30.44
C VAL A 17 -9.78 12.39 29.89
N CYS A 18 -10.43 11.62 29.03
CA CYS A 18 -9.74 10.66 28.18
C CYS A 18 -8.89 11.46 27.19
N LEU A 19 -7.62 11.67 27.51
CA LEU A 19 -6.62 11.97 26.50
C LEU A 19 -6.54 10.76 25.57
N ALA A 20 -7.27 10.82 24.46
CA ALA A 20 -6.99 9.98 23.31
C ALA A 20 -5.59 10.38 22.84
N LEU A 21 -4.59 9.62 23.29
CA LEU A 21 -3.29 9.63 22.65
C LEU A 21 -3.55 9.15 21.22
N ALA A 22 -3.60 10.10 20.29
CA ALA A 22 -3.45 9.79 18.88
C ALA A 22 -2.08 9.13 18.76
N THR A 23 -2.06 7.81 18.73
CA THR A 23 -0.85 7.06 18.42
C THR A 23 -0.42 7.53 17.03
N PRO A 24 0.77 8.12 16.86
CA PRO A 24 1.28 8.38 15.53
C PRO A 24 1.24 7.07 14.77
N GLY A 25 0.67 7.07 13.57
CA GLY A 25 0.60 5.88 12.72
C GLY A 25 2.01 5.36 12.54
N PHE A 26 2.35 4.28 13.25
CA PHE A 26 3.57 3.54 13.00
C PHE A 26 3.39 2.96 11.60
N ALA A 27 4.29 3.34 10.68
CA ALA A 27 4.43 2.64 9.42
C ALA A 27 4.66 1.17 9.78
N CYS A 28 3.69 0.31 9.47
CA CYS A 28 3.78 -1.11 9.73
C CYS A 28 4.99 -1.66 8.96
N LEU A 29 5.89 -2.34 9.67
CA LEU A 29 7.19 -2.75 9.14
C LEU A 29 7.08 -4.11 8.43
N TRP A 30 6.72 -4.11 7.16
CA TRP A 30 6.71 -5.36 6.38
C TRP A 30 8.10 -5.96 6.15
N ASP A 31 9.08 -5.09 5.89
CA ASP A 31 10.52 -5.37 5.75
C ASP A 31 11.29 -4.03 5.66
N TYR A 32 12.63 -4.07 5.61
CA TYR A 32 13.49 -2.89 5.51
C TYR A 32 13.15 -1.98 4.31
N ASP A 33 12.85 -2.57 3.16
CA ASP A 33 12.57 -1.83 1.93
C ASP A 33 11.25 -1.09 2.00
N THR A 34 10.23 -1.69 2.63
CA THR A 34 8.89 -1.12 2.70
C THR A 34 8.91 0.30 3.26
N LEU A 35 9.68 0.57 4.33
CA LEU A 35 9.81 1.94 4.86
C LEU A 35 10.37 2.93 3.85
N HIS A 36 11.46 2.58 3.17
CA HIS A 36 12.13 3.49 2.24
C HIS A 36 11.28 3.68 0.98
N ILE A 37 10.61 2.63 0.54
CA ILE A 37 9.67 2.65 -0.59
C ILE A 37 8.43 3.48 -0.26
N GLU A 38 7.84 3.34 0.92
CA GLU A 38 6.69 4.14 1.35
C GLU A 38 7.03 5.63 1.50
N ARG A 39 8.27 5.95 1.87
CA ARG A 39 8.79 7.33 1.87
C ARG A 39 9.07 7.88 0.47
N SER A 40 9.33 7.00 -0.50
CA SER A 40 9.49 7.38 -1.90
C SER A 40 8.13 7.66 -2.56
N ARG A 41 8.12 8.30 -3.74
CA ARG A 41 6.87 8.52 -4.48
C ARG A 41 6.28 7.18 -4.91
N PHE A 42 5.08 6.86 -4.42
CA PHE A 42 4.35 5.66 -4.83
C PHE A 42 4.19 5.62 -6.38
N PRO A 43 4.59 4.54 -7.06
CA PRO A 43 4.53 4.47 -8.52
C PRO A 43 3.09 4.62 -9.05
N GLY A 44 2.94 5.31 -10.18
CA GLY A 44 1.65 5.38 -10.86
C GLY A 44 1.22 4.03 -11.42
N ALA A 45 -0.08 3.88 -11.70
CA ALA A 45 -0.64 2.66 -12.25
C ALA A 45 0.08 2.16 -13.53
N LEU A 46 0.40 3.06 -14.47
CA LEU A 46 1.13 2.68 -15.68
C LEU A 46 2.50 2.05 -15.35
N ALA A 47 3.24 2.64 -14.41
CA ALA A 47 4.55 2.14 -13.99
C ALA A 47 4.44 0.74 -13.38
N LEU A 48 3.40 0.48 -12.58
CA LEU A 48 3.14 -0.85 -12.00
C LEU A 48 2.67 -1.85 -13.05
N ILE A 49 1.84 -1.45 -14.02
CA ILE A 49 1.39 -2.31 -15.12
C ILE A 49 2.57 -2.71 -16.02
N THR A 50 3.48 -1.77 -16.32
CA THR A 50 4.64 -2.04 -17.20
C THR A 50 5.84 -2.65 -16.47
N GLY A 51 5.93 -2.51 -15.15
CA GLY A 51 7.09 -2.92 -14.36
C GLY A 51 8.20 -1.86 -14.27
N LYS A 52 7.95 -0.61 -14.71
CA LYS A 52 8.90 0.52 -14.71
C LYS A 52 8.93 1.26 -13.37
N PHE A 53 9.33 0.58 -12.30
CA PHE A 53 9.47 1.15 -10.97
C PHE A 53 10.60 0.48 -10.19
N ALA A 54 11.12 1.15 -9.16
CA ALA A 54 12.15 0.61 -8.26
C ALA A 54 11.75 -0.76 -7.68
N ARG A 55 12.34 -1.82 -8.21
CA ARG A 55 12.13 -3.20 -7.76
C ARG A 55 13.42 -3.99 -7.90
N HIS A 56 13.59 -4.95 -7.02
CA HIS A 56 14.81 -5.73 -6.94
C HIS A 56 14.81 -6.95 -7.85
N SER A 57 16.01 -7.39 -8.23
CA SER A 57 16.21 -8.61 -9.00
C SER A 57 16.27 -9.87 -8.13
N PRO A 58 16.11 -11.07 -8.73
CA PRO A 58 16.40 -12.32 -8.03
C PRO A 58 17.85 -12.41 -7.52
N ALA A 59 18.81 -11.73 -8.16
CA ALA A 59 20.19 -11.70 -7.70
C ALA A 59 20.34 -10.91 -6.39
N TYR A 60 19.64 -9.78 -6.29
CA TYR A 60 19.54 -9.01 -5.05
C TYR A 60 18.96 -9.85 -3.91
N TYR A 61 17.85 -10.57 -4.14
CA TYR A 61 17.25 -11.37 -3.07
C TYR A 61 18.15 -12.53 -2.60
N ARG A 62 18.93 -13.13 -3.51
CA ARG A 62 19.96 -14.12 -3.10
C ARG A 62 21.04 -13.49 -2.23
N TRP A 63 21.55 -12.33 -2.63
CA TRP A 63 22.50 -11.58 -1.81
C TRP A 63 21.90 -11.23 -0.43
N ARG A 64 20.63 -10.79 -0.41
CA ARG A 64 19.94 -10.42 0.84
C ARG A 64 19.76 -11.62 1.76
N LEU A 65 19.49 -12.82 1.23
CA LEU A 65 19.47 -14.04 2.05
C LEU A 65 20.81 -14.25 2.76
N GLU A 66 21.93 -14.16 2.03
CA GLU A 66 23.27 -14.34 2.60
C GLU A 66 23.58 -13.28 3.66
N ASP A 67 23.34 -12.00 3.36
CA ASP A 67 23.58 -10.89 4.28
C ASP A 67 22.70 -10.98 5.54
N ARG A 68 21.40 -11.30 5.40
CA ARG A 68 20.48 -11.42 6.55
C ARG A 68 20.78 -12.63 7.42
N GLN A 69 21.15 -13.77 6.84
CA GLN A 69 21.57 -14.94 7.61
C GLN A 69 22.82 -14.64 8.44
N GLN A 70 23.80 -13.93 7.87
CA GLN A 70 24.99 -13.52 8.60
C GLN A 70 24.65 -12.55 9.75
N ARG A 71 23.86 -11.50 9.48
CA ARG A 71 23.44 -10.54 10.51
C ARG A 71 22.63 -11.19 11.63
N LEU A 72 21.78 -12.16 11.29
CA LEU A 72 20.98 -12.88 12.28
C LEU A 72 21.84 -13.80 13.14
N ALA A 73 22.94 -14.36 12.62
CA ALA A 73 23.90 -15.10 13.41
C ALA A 73 24.59 -14.22 14.48
N ASP A 74 24.83 -12.95 14.16
CA ASP A 74 25.42 -11.98 15.09
C ASP A 74 24.39 -11.36 16.05
N ASN A 75 23.13 -11.21 15.62
CA ASN A 75 22.03 -10.62 16.38
C ASN A 75 20.72 -11.43 16.22
N PRO A 76 20.58 -12.58 16.89
CA PRO A 76 19.47 -13.50 16.67
C PRO A 76 18.11 -12.99 17.13
N ASP A 77 18.06 -11.89 17.89
CA ASP A 77 16.82 -11.35 18.47
C ASP A 77 16.23 -10.19 17.65
N ASP A 78 16.87 -9.80 16.54
CA ASP A 78 16.36 -8.76 15.65
C ASP A 78 15.27 -9.32 14.73
N LEU A 79 14.01 -9.13 15.14
CA LEU A 79 12.85 -9.60 14.41
C LEU A 79 12.69 -8.97 13.02
N THR A 80 13.32 -7.82 12.75
CA THR A 80 13.26 -7.20 11.42
C THR A 80 14.08 -8.00 10.40
N LEU A 81 15.12 -8.71 10.84
CA LEU A 81 15.91 -9.59 9.99
C LEU A 81 15.11 -10.84 9.57
N TYR A 82 14.17 -11.30 10.40
CA TYR A 82 13.26 -12.39 10.04
C TYR A 82 12.30 -11.97 8.92
N ASP A 83 11.77 -10.75 8.99
CA ASP A 83 10.92 -10.21 7.94
C ASP A 83 11.69 -10.08 6.61
N ASP A 84 12.88 -9.48 6.66
CA ASP A 84 13.75 -9.32 5.49
C ASP A 84 14.13 -10.66 4.86
N LEU A 85 14.46 -11.66 5.69
CA LEU A 85 14.84 -12.99 5.25
C LEU A 85 13.64 -13.72 4.60
N ALA A 86 12.47 -13.66 5.23
CA ALA A 86 11.27 -14.30 4.72
C ALA A 86 10.76 -13.66 3.42
N VAL A 87 10.80 -12.32 3.33
CA VAL A 87 10.48 -11.62 2.07
C VAL A 87 11.45 -12.02 0.97
N ALA A 88 12.75 -12.14 1.26
CA ALA A 88 13.73 -12.60 0.27
C ALA A 88 13.44 -14.05 -0.19
N TYR A 89 13.08 -14.96 0.71
CA TYR A 89 12.64 -16.31 0.35
C TYR A 89 11.39 -16.28 -0.54
N ASP A 90 10.36 -15.54 -0.14
CA ASP A 90 9.11 -15.42 -0.91
C ASP A 90 9.34 -14.86 -2.32
N LYS A 91 10.20 -13.85 -2.44
CA LYS A 91 10.59 -13.23 -3.73
C LYS A 91 11.38 -14.15 -4.64
N LEU A 92 12.01 -15.18 -4.08
CA LEU A 92 12.69 -16.24 -4.82
C LEU A 92 11.77 -17.43 -5.14
N GLY A 93 10.50 -17.38 -4.71
CA GLY A 93 9.53 -18.47 -4.88
C GLY A 93 9.66 -19.57 -3.81
N GLU A 94 10.47 -19.36 -2.78
CA GLU A 94 10.70 -20.27 -1.67
C GLU A 94 9.67 -20.04 -0.54
N HIS A 95 8.38 -20.14 -0.88
CA HIS A 95 7.29 -19.76 0.02
C HIS A 95 7.24 -20.57 1.32
N ASP A 96 7.59 -21.86 1.29
CA ASP A 96 7.64 -22.70 2.48
C ASP A 96 8.72 -22.22 3.47
N GLN A 97 9.90 -21.83 2.97
CA GLN A 97 10.96 -21.22 3.79
C GLN A 97 10.53 -19.86 4.35
N ALA A 98 9.83 -19.05 3.56
CA ALA A 98 9.29 -17.76 4.01
C ALA A 98 8.31 -17.95 5.18
N ILE A 99 7.36 -18.89 5.04
CA ILE A 99 6.38 -19.23 6.10
C ILE A 99 7.11 -19.74 7.34
N ALA A 100 8.05 -20.69 7.20
CA ALA A 100 8.80 -21.23 8.33
C ALA A 100 9.57 -20.13 9.09
N THR A 101 10.20 -19.20 8.37
CA THR A 101 10.94 -18.08 8.96
C THR A 101 10.03 -17.17 9.77
N ILE A 102 8.84 -16.84 9.25
CA ILE A 102 7.88 -15.99 9.99
C ILE A 102 7.20 -16.73 11.14
N LEU A 103 7.01 -18.05 11.05
CA LEU A 103 6.54 -18.85 12.19
C LEU A 103 7.57 -18.85 13.33
N GLU A 104 8.87 -18.88 13.03
CA GLU A 104 9.91 -18.69 14.06
C GLU A 104 9.83 -17.29 14.69
N LYS A 105 9.58 -16.25 13.89
CA LYS A 105 9.34 -14.89 14.39
C LYS A 105 8.12 -14.85 15.32
N GLU A 106 7.01 -15.50 14.95
CA GLU A 106 5.81 -15.60 15.79
C GLU A 106 6.09 -16.33 17.11
N ASP A 107 6.86 -17.42 17.10
CA ASP A 107 7.24 -18.15 18.32
C ASP A 107 8.07 -17.29 19.29
N ARG A 108 8.90 -16.39 18.74
CA ARG A 108 9.73 -15.44 19.51
C ARG A 108 8.92 -14.28 20.07
N GLN A 109 8.09 -13.66 19.23
CA GLN A 109 7.21 -12.58 19.64
C GLN A 109 5.82 -12.74 18.98
N PRO A 110 4.87 -13.35 19.72
CA PRO A 110 3.54 -13.62 19.19
C PRO A 110 2.70 -12.36 19.00
N GLY A 111 1.80 -12.40 18.02
CA GLY A 111 0.70 -11.45 17.90
C GLY A 111 1.08 -10.09 17.32
N LEU A 112 2.20 -10.03 16.58
CA LEU A 112 2.57 -8.84 15.82
C LEU A 112 1.73 -8.74 14.54
N TYR A 113 1.31 -7.52 14.21
CA TYR A 113 0.58 -7.24 12.98
C TYR A 113 1.35 -7.72 11.75
N GLU A 114 2.62 -7.33 11.65
CA GLU A 114 3.52 -7.61 10.53
C GLU A 114 3.69 -9.11 10.31
N THR A 115 3.79 -9.88 11.41
CA THR A 115 3.89 -11.33 11.37
C THR A 115 2.66 -11.96 10.72
N TYR A 116 1.45 -11.57 11.12
CA TYR A 116 0.23 -12.10 10.51
C TYR A 116 0.02 -11.59 9.07
N ALA A 117 0.38 -10.35 8.75
CA ALA A 117 0.32 -9.84 7.39
C ALA A 117 1.27 -10.60 6.45
N ASN A 118 2.49 -10.90 6.91
CA ASN A 118 3.48 -11.69 6.17
C ASN A 118 3.03 -13.15 6.03
N LEU A 119 2.58 -13.82 7.10
CA LEU A 119 2.02 -15.18 7.00
C LEU A 119 0.86 -15.24 6.01
N GLY A 120 -0.09 -14.33 6.11
CA GLY A 120 -1.23 -14.28 5.20
C GLY A 120 -0.78 -14.15 3.74
N THR A 121 0.16 -13.25 3.47
CA THR A 121 0.71 -13.05 2.13
C THR A 121 1.47 -14.26 1.61
N PHE A 122 2.37 -14.85 2.40
CA PHE A 122 3.18 -15.99 1.97
C PHE A 122 2.34 -17.26 1.78
N HIS A 123 1.31 -17.47 2.61
CA HIS A 123 0.32 -18.53 2.37
C HIS A 123 -0.46 -18.31 1.07
N ILE A 124 -0.86 -17.07 0.76
CA ILE A 124 -1.51 -16.73 -0.53
C ILE A 124 -0.58 -17.03 -1.71
N HIS A 125 0.69 -16.63 -1.63
CA HIS A 125 1.67 -16.91 -2.68
C HIS A 125 1.95 -18.42 -2.84
N ALA A 126 1.97 -19.19 -1.74
CA ALA A 126 2.05 -20.64 -1.75
C ALA A 126 0.79 -21.34 -2.30
N GLY A 127 -0.30 -20.60 -2.56
CA GLY A 127 -1.58 -21.14 -3.04
C GLY A 127 -2.52 -21.62 -1.93
N ASN A 128 -2.10 -21.52 -0.66
CA ASN A 128 -2.87 -21.82 0.55
C ASN A 128 -3.82 -20.65 0.86
N LEU A 129 -4.79 -20.42 -0.03
CA LEU A 129 -5.61 -19.21 -0.04
C LEU A 129 -6.50 -19.09 1.21
N GLU A 130 -7.10 -20.19 1.64
CA GLU A 130 -7.98 -20.25 2.79
C GLU A 130 -7.22 -19.96 4.10
N GLU A 131 -6.05 -20.57 4.30
CA GLU A 131 -5.16 -20.28 5.43
C GLU A 131 -4.63 -18.84 5.37
N GLY A 132 -4.29 -18.37 4.17
CA GLY A 132 -3.86 -17.00 3.94
C GLY A 132 -4.90 -15.97 4.39
N ILE A 133 -6.18 -16.19 4.07
CA ILE A 133 -7.29 -15.33 4.56
C ILE A 133 -7.33 -15.30 6.09
N GLN A 134 -7.18 -16.44 6.77
CA GLN A 134 -7.25 -16.48 8.23
C GLN A 134 -6.17 -15.61 8.88
N PHE A 135 -4.95 -15.60 8.33
CA PHE A 135 -3.88 -14.74 8.84
C PHE A 135 -4.07 -13.26 8.45
N ILE A 136 -4.55 -12.97 7.24
CA ILE A 136 -4.93 -11.60 6.86
C ILE A 136 -6.04 -11.07 7.76
N ASP A 137 -7.04 -11.88 8.13
CA ASP A 137 -8.09 -11.48 9.06
C ASP A 137 -7.53 -11.10 10.43
N LYS A 138 -6.58 -11.88 10.97
CA LYS A 138 -5.87 -11.52 12.20
C LYS A 138 -5.10 -10.19 12.07
N ALA A 139 -4.44 -9.95 10.93
CA ALA A 139 -3.75 -8.69 10.68
C ALA A 139 -4.74 -7.50 10.66
N ILE A 140 -5.87 -7.65 9.98
CA ILE A 140 -6.95 -6.64 9.93
C ILE A 140 -7.54 -6.38 11.32
N GLU A 141 -7.71 -7.42 12.15
CA GLU A 141 -8.19 -7.28 13.53
C GLU A 141 -7.25 -6.42 14.40
N ILE A 142 -5.93 -6.53 14.18
CA ILE A 142 -4.93 -5.75 14.91
C ILE A 142 -4.86 -4.32 14.38
N ASN A 143 -4.76 -4.14 13.07
CA ASN A 143 -4.70 -2.82 12.44
C ASN A 143 -5.35 -2.80 11.05
N PRO A 144 -6.63 -2.38 10.94
CA PRO A 144 -7.36 -2.38 9.67
C PRO A 144 -6.92 -1.27 8.71
N ASP A 145 -6.23 -0.23 9.20
CA ASP A 145 -5.77 0.92 8.41
C ASP A 145 -4.28 0.83 8.04
N ALA A 146 -3.60 -0.24 8.46
CA ALA A 146 -2.23 -0.54 8.05
C ALA A 146 -2.10 -0.57 6.52
N HIS A 147 -0.94 -0.12 6.02
CA HIS A 147 -0.68 0.01 4.59
C HIS A 147 -1.89 0.53 3.80
N PHE A 148 -2.47 1.66 4.24
CA PHE A 148 -3.62 2.28 3.57
C PHE A 148 -4.83 1.36 3.35
N GLY A 149 -5.04 0.37 4.23
CA GLY A 149 -6.12 -0.60 4.18
C GLY A 149 -5.93 -1.71 3.15
N ARG A 150 -4.69 -1.96 2.69
CA ARG A 150 -4.36 -2.93 1.63
C ARG A 150 -4.87 -4.34 1.97
N GLU A 151 -4.74 -4.76 3.22
CA GLU A 151 -5.06 -6.12 3.69
C GLU A 151 -6.55 -6.46 3.48
N ILE A 152 -7.43 -5.48 3.62
CA ILE A 152 -8.86 -5.62 3.31
C ILE A 152 -9.04 -6.04 1.85
N TYR A 153 -8.35 -5.36 0.94
CA TYR A 153 -8.45 -5.66 -0.49
C TYR A 153 -7.68 -6.91 -0.89
N GLN A 154 -6.59 -7.26 -0.20
CA GLN A 154 -5.92 -8.55 -0.37
C GLN A 154 -6.86 -9.70 -0.03
N ARG A 155 -7.57 -9.62 1.11
CA ARG A 155 -8.61 -10.58 1.47
C ARG A 155 -9.70 -10.65 0.40
N LEU A 156 -10.21 -9.51 -0.08
CA LEU A 156 -11.25 -9.48 -1.11
C LEU A 156 -10.79 -10.11 -2.43
N VAL A 157 -9.55 -9.85 -2.88
CA VAL A 157 -8.99 -10.50 -4.07
C VAL A 157 -8.98 -12.02 -3.89
N VAL A 158 -8.53 -12.51 -2.75
CA VAL A 158 -8.46 -13.95 -2.49
C VAL A 158 -9.85 -14.57 -2.43
N GLN A 159 -10.81 -13.93 -1.74
CA GLN A 159 -12.21 -14.36 -1.71
C GLN A 159 -12.83 -14.39 -3.12
N TYR A 160 -12.56 -13.38 -3.94
CA TYR A 160 -13.00 -13.33 -5.32
C TYR A 160 -12.42 -14.48 -6.15
N VAL A 161 -11.12 -14.75 -6.03
CA VAL A 161 -10.47 -15.89 -6.69
C VAL A 161 -11.11 -17.21 -6.24
N LEU A 162 -11.35 -17.39 -4.94
CA LEU A 162 -11.98 -18.58 -4.39
C LEU A 162 -13.39 -18.80 -4.94
N GLU A 163 -14.20 -17.74 -5.04
CA GLU A 163 -15.55 -17.80 -5.61
C GLU A 163 -15.54 -18.19 -7.10
N LYS A 164 -14.52 -17.73 -7.85
CA LYS A 164 -14.41 -17.95 -9.30
C LYS A 164 -13.69 -19.24 -9.68
N ARG A 165 -13.13 -19.98 -8.71
CA ARG A 165 -12.50 -21.28 -8.97
C ARG A 165 -13.52 -22.25 -9.56
N GLN A 166 -13.08 -23.00 -10.58
CA GLN A 166 -13.85 -24.09 -11.18
C GLN A 166 -13.13 -25.40 -10.89
N ASN A 167 -13.81 -26.33 -10.22
CA ASN A 167 -13.22 -27.61 -9.80
C ASN A 167 -11.89 -27.45 -9.02
N GLY A 168 -11.84 -26.44 -8.14
CA GLY A 168 -10.64 -26.11 -7.34
C GLY A 168 -9.51 -25.41 -8.11
N LYS A 169 -9.69 -25.13 -9.41
CA LYS A 169 -8.68 -24.46 -10.24
C LYS A 169 -9.07 -23.03 -10.55
N VAL A 170 -8.09 -22.13 -10.56
CA VAL A 170 -8.24 -20.76 -11.05
C VAL A 170 -8.22 -20.81 -12.58
N ILE A 171 -9.31 -20.36 -13.20
CA ILE A 171 -9.40 -20.24 -14.67
C ILE A 171 -9.48 -18.76 -15.00
N LEU A 172 -8.61 -18.32 -15.90
CA LEU A 172 -8.52 -16.93 -16.32
C LEU A 172 -9.17 -16.74 -17.72
N PRO A 173 -9.74 -15.56 -18.01
CA PRO A 173 -10.08 -14.52 -17.02
C PRO A 173 -11.07 -15.03 -15.96
N LEU A 174 -11.00 -14.47 -14.74
CA LEU A 174 -11.89 -14.85 -13.63
C LEU A 174 -13.35 -14.54 -13.96
N GLU A 175 -13.59 -13.45 -14.70
CA GLU A 175 -14.89 -13.10 -15.24
C GLU A 175 -14.92 -13.32 -16.77
N GLY A 176 -16.04 -13.87 -17.27
CA GLY A 176 -16.24 -14.17 -18.69
C GLY A 176 -16.43 -12.95 -19.60
N GLU A 177 -16.74 -13.21 -20.88
CA GLU A 177 -16.73 -12.20 -21.96
C GLU A 177 -17.96 -11.27 -22.00
N ASP A 178 -19.03 -11.55 -21.23
CA ASP A 178 -20.37 -11.07 -21.58
C ASP A 178 -20.81 -9.76 -20.91
N HIS A 179 -20.81 -8.68 -21.69
CA HIS A 179 -21.81 -7.59 -21.78
C HIS A 179 -21.61 -6.23 -21.08
N ARG A 180 -22.23 -5.24 -21.76
CA ARG A 180 -21.98 -3.79 -21.77
C ARG A 180 -22.63 -3.02 -20.62
N PHE A 181 -22.01 -1.89 -20.25
CA PHE A 181 -22.56 -0.74 -19.51
C PHE A 181 -22.77 -0.82 -17.98
N GLU A 182 -22.21 -1.80 -17.25
CA GLU A 182 -22.29 -1.85 -15.76
C GLU A 182 -20.93 -2.16 -15.10
N VAL A 183 -20.75 -1.73 -13.84
CA VAL A 183 -19.59 -2.11 -12.99
C VAL A 183 -19.66 -3.62 -12.73
N ARG A 184 -18.57 -4.36 -13.02
CA ARG A 184 -18.53 -5.82 -13.03
C ARG A 184 -17.22 -6.37 -12.47
N GLY A 185 -17.11 -7.71 -12.49
CA GLY A 185 -15.92 -8.44 -12.08
C GLY A 185 -15.52 -8.08 -10.65
N PHE A 186 -14.23 -7.88 -10.44
CA PHE A 186 -13.72 -7.56 -9.12
C PHE A 186 -14.29 -6.25 -8.55
N ALA A 187 -14.54 -5.24 -9.40
CA ALA A 187 -15.11 -3.97 -8.94
C ALA A 187 -16.52 -4.12 -8.38
N LYS A 188 -17.36 -4.94 -9.03
CA LYS A 188 -18.68 -5.26 -8.49
C LYS A 188 -18.58 -6.06 -7.19
N PHE A 189 -17.71 -7.07 -7.17
CA PHE A 189 -17.49 -7.88 -5.97
C PHE A 189 -17.11 -7.01 -4.76
N VAL A 190 -16.16 -6.08 -4.94
CA VAL A 190 -15.77 -5.12 -3.89
C VAL A 190 -16.97 -4.30 -3.41
N LEU A 191 -17.77 -3.74 -4.33
CA LEU A 191 -18.93 -2.92 -3.95
C LEU A 191 -19.98 -3.73 -3.19
N ASP A 192 -20.26 -4.95 -3.63
CA ASP A 192 -21.24 -5.84 -2.99
C ASP A 192 -20.79 -6.21 -1.56
N GLN A 193 -19.49 -6.43 -1.35
CA GLN A 193 -18.93 -6.81 -0.05
C GLN A 193 -18.76 -5.61 0.90
N GLN A 194 -18.31 -4.46 0.41
CA GLN A 194 -17.94 -3.30 1.24
C GLN A 194 -19.07 -2.28 1.41
N LEU A 195 -20.03 -2.24 0.49
CA LEU A 195 -21.16 -1.31 0.52
C LEU A 195 -22.49 -2.08 0.35
N PRO A 196 -22.85 -2.97 1.29
CA PRO A 196 -24.10 -3.73 1.18
C PRO A 196 -25.32 -2.80 1.31
N GLY A 197 -26.17 -2.77 0.28
CA GLY A 197 -27.42 -1.99 0.27
C GLY A 197 -27.78 -1.44 -1.11
N GLU A 198 -29.07 -1.17 -1.34
CA GLU A 198 -29.56 -0.71 -2.65
C GLU A 198 -29.30 0.80 -2.90
N ASP A 199 -29.32 1.62 -1.85
CA ASP A 199 -29.27 3.10 -1.92
C ASP A 199 -27.87 3.68 -1.66
N VAL A 200 -26.83 3.06 -2.21
CA VAL A 200 -25.44 3.55 -2.06
C VAL A 200 -25.16 4.64 -3.10
N SER A 201 -24.80 5.84 -2.61
CA SER A 201 -24.49 6.98 -3.48
C SER A 201 -23.34 6.70 -4.47
N ARG A 202 -23.39 7.33 -5.65
CA ARG A 202 -22.29 7.25 -6.64
C ARG A 202 -20.94 7.68 -6.06
N GLN A 203 -20.93 8.69 -5.19
CA GLN A 203 -19.71 9.18 -4.54
C GLN A 203 -19.11 8.12 -3.60
N ALA A 204 -19.95 7.41 -2.84
CA ALA A 204 -19.49 6.33 -1.96
C ALA A 204 -18.89 5.17 -2.77
N LYS A 205 -19.56 4.74 -3.85
CA LYS A 205 -19.04 3.71 -4.76
C LYS A 205 -17.68 4.12 -5.34
N GLN A 206 -17.57 5.37 -5.82
CA GLN A 206 -16.34 5.91 -6.38
C GLN A 206 -15.20 5.96 -5.36
N ALA A 207 -15.47 6.36 -4.12
CA ALA A 207 -14.48 6.38 -3.05
C ALA A 207 -13.98 4.97 -2.70
N GLU A 208 -14.89 3.99 -2.68
CA GLU A 208 -14.55 2.59 -2.40
C GLU A 208 -13.71 1.97 -3.52
N LEU A 209 -14.08 2.17 -4.78
CA LEU A 209 -13.28 1.70 -5.93
C LEU A 209 -11.89 2.34 -5.95
N ALA A 210 -11.76 3.61 -5.54
CA ALA A 210 -10.47 4.27 -5.44
C ALA A 210 -9.58 3.67 -4.33
N ARG A 211 -10.15 3.33 -3.17
CA ARG A 211 -9.44 2.62 -2.11
C ARG A 211 -9.01 1.22 -2.57
N ALA A 212 -9.92 0.48 -3.21
CA ALA A 212 -9.62 -0.84 -3.76
C ALA A 212 -8.51 -0.80 -4.82
N THR A 213 -8.54 0.21 -5.70
CA THR A 213 -7.48 0.45 -6.69
C THR A 213 -6.15 0.68 -6.00
N LYS A 214 -6.12 1.52 -4.95
CA LYS A 214 -4.91 1.74 -4.15
C LYS A 214 -4.41 0.45 -3.49
N GLY A 215 -5.30 -0.37 -2.94
CA GLY A 215 -4.99 -1.68 -2.36
C GLY A 215 -4.35 -2.63 -3.39
N VAL A 216 -4.95 -2.77 -4.57
CA VAL A 216 -4.41 -3.61 -5.66
C VAL A 216 -3.07 -3.10 -6.16
N LEU A 217 -2.91 -1.79 -6.34
CA LEU A 217 -1.61 -1.20 -6.71
C LEU A 217 -0.56 -1.45 -5.62
N GLY A 218 -0.94 -1.42 -4.34
CA GLY A 218 -0.08 -1.80 -3.22
C GLY A 218 0.37 -3.26 -3.30
N MET A 219 -0.56 -4.18 -3.57
CA MET A 219 -0.24 -5.60 -3.81
C MET A 219 0.71 -5.79 -5.00
N MET A 220 0.53 -5.05 -6.09
CA MET A 220 1.45 -5.09 -7.24
C MET A 220 2.83 -4.53 -6.90
N ARG A 221 2.90 -3.44 -6.12
CA ARG A 221 4.15 -2.76 -5.75
C ARG A 221 5.05 -3.62 -4.87
N PHE A 222 4.46 -4.27 -3.87
CA PHE A 222 5.17 -5.02 -2.83
C PHE A 222 5.13 -6.53 -3.04
N GLY A 223 4.23 -7.03 -3.88
CA GLY A 223 4.08 -8.44 -4.26
C GLY A 223 4.58 -8.70 -5.67
N ASN A 224 3.75 -9.35 -6.48
CA ASN A 224 4.04 -9.62 -7.88
C ASN A 224 3.23 -8.71 -8.82
N HIS A 225 3.88 -7.68 -9.38
CA HIS A 225 3.25 -6.68 -10.26
C HIS A 225 2.66 -7.27 -11.55
N ASP A 226 3.21 -8.38 -12.04
CA ASP A 226 2.76 -9.01 -13.28
C ASP A 226 1.77 -10.17 -13.07
N SER A 227 1.24 -10.35 -11.84
CA SER A 227 0.19 -11.33 -11.59
C SER A 227 -1.04 -11.07 -12.48
N PRO A 228 -1.46 -12.02 -13.34
CA PRO A 228 -2.60 -11.81 -14.23
C PRO A 228 -3.91 -11.62 -13.45
N VAL A 229 -4.03 -12.19 -12.24
CA VAL A 229 -5.15 -11.95 -11.33
C VAL A 229 -5.19 -10.50 -10.85
N LEU A 230 -4.05 -9.95 -10.38
CA LEU A 230 -4.00 -8.57 -9.91
C LEU A 230 -4.22 -7.58 -11.05
N LEU A 231 -3.66 -7.86 -12.23
CA LEU A 231 -3.87 -7.05 -13.44
C LEU A 231 -5.32 -7.07 -13.90
N GLU A 232 -5.98 -8.23 -13.83
CA GLU A 232 -7.41 -8.34 -14.10
C GLU A 232 -8.24 -7.54 -13.11
N CYS A 233 -7.98 -7.71 -11.80
CA CYS A 233 -8.67 -6.96 -10.75
C CYS A 233 -8.47 -5.45 -10.91
N LEU A 234 -7.26 -5.01 -11.25
CA LEU A 234 -6.96 -3.61 -11.52
C LEU A 234 -7.73 -3.08 -12.73
N GLY A 235 -7.79 -3.87 -13.81
CA GLY A 235 -8.55 -3.54 -15.01
C GLY A 235 -10.04 -3.35 -14.70
N ASP A 236 -10.63 -4.25 -13.92
CA ASP A 236 -12.03 -4.14 -13.50
C ASP A 236 -12.31 -2.89 -12.67
N LEU A 237 -11.44 -2.61 -11.69
CA LEU A 237 -11.55 -1.41 -10.84
C LEU A 237 -11.46 -0.13 -11.66
N MET A 238 -10.53 -0.07 -12.63
CA MET A 238 -10.32 1.09 -13.48
C MET A 238 -11.44 1.31 -14.51
N VAL A 239 -12.10 0.24 -14.99
CA VAL A 239 -13.31 0.38 -15.82
C VAL A 239 -14.47 0.89 -14.99
N GLY A 240 -14.59 0.44 -13.74
CA GLY A 240 -15.61 0.89 -12.80
C GLY A 240 -15.43 2.34 -12.31
N ASP A 241 -14.20 2.87 -12.39
CA ASP A 241 -13.87 4.24 -12.05
C ASP A 241 -14.22 5.20 -13.20
N PHE A 242 -15.10 6.17 -12.94
CA PHE A 242 -15.66 7.06 -13.96
C PHE A 242 -14.73 8.21 -14.41
N GLN A 243 -13.46 8.21 -14.04
CA GLN A 243 -12.48 9.20 -14.54
C GLN A 243 -11.92 8.80 -15.91
N GLN A 244 -11.81 9.77 -16.85
CA GLN A 244 -11.54 9.52 -18.27
C GLN A 244 -10.21 8.80 -18.56
N ASP A 245 -9.16 9.00 -17.75
CA ASP A 245 -7.84 8.39 -18.00
C ASP A 245 -7.75 6.90 -17.59
N ASN A 246 -8.68 6.41 -16.77
CA ASN A 246 -8.58 5.06 -16.20
C ASN A 246 -8.93 3.95 -17.19
N LYS A 247 -9.79 4.22 -18.18
CA LYS A 247 -10.16 3.22 -19.21
C LYS A 247 -8.98 2.79 -20.07
N ARG A 248 -8.09 3.74 -20.42
CA ARG A 248 -6.87 3.45 -21.17
C ARG A 248 -5.85 2.66 -20.33
N LEU A 249 -5.82 2.87 -19.02
CA LEU A 249 -5.00 2.09 -18.09
C LEU A 249 -5.59 0.69 -17.87
N ALA A 250 -6.91 0.57 -17.77
CA ALA A 250 -7.58 -0.73 -17.68
C ALA A 250 -7.29 -1.60 -18.90
N ALA A 251 -7.38 -1.02 -20.10
CA ALA A 251 -7.04 -1.72 -21.34
C ALA A 251 -5.59 -2.22 -21.33
N ARG A 252 -4.64 -1.40 -20.86
CA ARG A 252 -3.23 -1.82 -20.67
C ARG A 252 -3.08 -2.92 -19.63
N ALA A 253 -3.82 -2.87 -18.52
CA ALA A 253 -3.79 -3.92 -17.49
C ALA A 253 -4.28 -5.27 -18.05
N PHE A 254 -5.36 -5.27 -18.84
CA PHE A 254 -5.83 -6.49 -19.54
C PHE A 254 -4.84 -6.97 -20.60
N LEU A 255 -4.25 -6.07 -21.40
CA LEU A 255 -3.18 -6.44 -22.35
C LEU A 255 -1.96 -7.01 -21.63
N GLN A 256 -1.60 -6.46 -20.47
CA GLN A 256 -0.54 -7.00 -19.62
C GLN A 256 -0.90 -8.40 -19.15
N ALA A 257 -2.11 -8.63 -18.63
CA ALA A 257 -2.58 -9.95 -18.19
C ALA A 257 -2.53 -10.99 -19.32
N ALA A 258 -2.90 -10.58 -20.54
CA ALA A 258 -2.78 -11.42 -21.73
C ALA A 258 -1.33 -11.88 -22.00
N LYS A 259 -0.32 -11.07 -21.65
CA LYS A 259 1.08 -11.45 -21.86
C LYS A 259 1.58 -12.47 -20.83
N GLN A 260 0.87 -12.64 -19.72
CA GLN A 260 1.27 -13.46 -18.58
C GLN A 260 0.60 -14.85 -18.58
N VAL A 261 -0.24 -15.12 -19.58
CA VAL A 261 -0.94 -16.40 -19.74
C VAL A 261 -0.47 -17.15 -20.99
N PRO A 262 -0.25 -18.47 -20.90
CA PRO A 262 0.25 -19.26 -22.03
C PRO A 262 -0.83 -19.62 -23.06
N GLU A 263 -2.11 -19.69 -22.67
CA GLU A 263 -3.20 -20.14 -23.55
C GLU A 263 -3.71 -19.04 -24.50
N ASP A 264 -3.73 -19.33 -25.81
CA ASP A 264 -4.21 -18.38 -26.83
C ASP A 264 -5.65 -17.93 -26.62
N ALA A 265 -6.53 -18.83 -26.20
CA ALA A 265 -7.93 -18.51 -25.93
C ALA A 265 -8.04 -17.47 -24.80
N THR A 266 -7.27 -17.64 -23.72
CA THR A 266 -7.22 -16.71 -22.60
C THR A 266 -6.62 -15.36 -23.01
N ARG A 267 -5.56 -15.36 -23.84
CA ARG A 267 -5.01 -14.12 -24.40
C ARG A 267 -6.05 -13.33 -25.19
N GLN A 268 -6.80 -14.02 -26.05
CA GLN A 268 -7.85 -13.41 -26.85
C GLN A 268 -8.99 -12.86 -25.98
N ALA A 269 -9.38 -13.58 -24.92
CA ALA A 269 -10.38 -13.11 -23.98
C ALA A 269 -9.95 -11.81 -23.29
N TYR A 270 -8.70 -11.70 -22.82
CA TYR A 270 -8.19 -10.45 -22.26
C TYR A 270 -8.11 -9.32 -23.29
N ARG A 271 -7.71 -9.59 -24.54
CA ARG A 271 -7.75 -8.58 -25.62
C ARG A 271 -9.16 -8.05 -25.87
N LYS A 272 -10.18 -8.91 -25.83
CA LYS A 272 -11.59 -8.48 -25.95
C LYS A 272 -12.01 -7.58 -24.79
N ARG A 273 -11.56 -7.87 -23.57
CA ARG A 273 -11.80 -7.00 -22.39
C ARG A 273 -11.09 -5.65 -22.53
N ALA A 274 -9.85 -5.65 -23.02
CA ALA A 274 -9.13 -4.42 -23.35
C ALA A 274 -9.88 -3.57 -24.39
N MET A 275 -10.37 -4.20 -25.46
CA MET A 275 -11.19 -3.52 -26.47
C MET A 275 -12.47 -2.93 -25.88
N SER A 276 -13.17 -3.69 -25.03
CA SER A 276 -14.40 -3.25 -24.37
C SER A 276 -14.14 -2.06 -23.43
N ALA A 277 -13.00 -2.05 -22.73
CA ALA A 277 -12.61 -0.91 -21.88
C ALA A 277 -12.39 0.38 -22.69
N LEU A 278 -11.99 0.27 -23.95
CA LEU A 278 -11.77 1.41 -24.86
C LEU A 278 -13.03 1.92 -25.56
N GLU A 279 -14.19 1.29 -25.38
CA GLU A 279 -15.43 1.80 -25.98
C GLU A 279 -15.64 3.28 -25.63
N MET A 280 -15.93 4.08 -26.66
CA MET A 280 -16.13 5.53 -26.59
C MET A 280 -14.89 6.34 -26.18
N GLN A 281 -13.68 5.76 -26.21
CA GLN A 281 -12.43 6.49 -26.02
C GLN A 281 -11.94 7.05 -27.35
N THR A 282 -11.57 8.34 -27.36
CA THR A 282 -11.08 9.03 -28.56
C THR A 282 -9.57 9.18 -28.51
N THR A 283 -8.93 9.42 -29.65
CA THR A 283 -7.47 9.62 -29.73
C THR A 283 -7.01 10.87 -28.98
N GLN A 284 -7.79 11.96 -29.07
CA GLN A 284 -7.50 13.24 -28.44
C GLN A 284 -8.80 13.88 -27.89
N PRO A 285 -8.69 14.77 -26.88
CA PRO A 285 -9.84 15.55 -26.42
C PRO A 285 -10.47 16.33 -27.58
N GLY A 286 -11.79 16.20 -27.76
CA GLY A 286 -12.54 16.93 -28.79
C GLY A 286 -12.54 16.29 -30.18
N THR A 287 -11.91 15.12 -30.38
CA THR A 287 -12.02 14.35 -31.62
C THR A 287 -13.12 13.30 -31.52
N THR A 288 -13.68 12.88 -32.66
CA THR A 288 -14.58 11.71 -32.75
C THR A 288 -13.85 10.45 -33.21
N GLN A 289 -12.54 10.55 -33.45
CA GLN A 289 -11.73 9.42 -33.87
C GLN A 289 -11.51 8.51 -32.66
N GLU A 290 -12.08 7.31 -32.70
CA GLU A 290 -11.92 6.32 -31.65
C GLU A 290 -10.46 5.83 -31.59
N LEU A 291 -9.98 5.61 -30.37
CA LEU A 291 -8.68 5.00 -30.13
C LEU A 291 -8.79 3.49 -30.37
N SER A 292 -8.15 3.00 -31.44
CA SER A 292 -8.15 1.56 -31.72
C SER A 292 -7.29 0.79 -30.72
N LEU A 293 -7.64 -0.48 -30.48
CA LEU A 293 -6.85 -1.37 -29.63
C LEU A 293 -5.43 -1.53 -30.17
N GLU A 294 -5.27 -1.62 -31.50
CA GLU A 294 -3.97 -1.80 -32.15
C GLU A 294 -3.04 -0.60 -31.90
N THR A 295 -3.58 0.62 -31.92
CA THR A 295 -2.80 1.84 -31.66
C THR A 295 -2.37 1.91 -30.19
N LEU A 296 -3.29 1.57 -29.27
CA LEU A 296 -2.96 1.49 -27.86
C LEU A 296 -1.90 0.42 -27.59
N GLU A 297 -2.06 -0.76 -28.18
CA GLU A 297 -1.15 -1.88 -27.95
C GLU A 297 0.26 -1.60 -28.50
N ALA A 298 0.39 -1.01 -29.68
CA ALA A 298 1.69 -0.61 -30.21
C ALA A 298 2.39 0.41 -29.28
N THR A 299 1.62 1.34 -28.70
CA THR A 299 2.15 2.29 -27.71
C THR A 299 2.56 1.55 -26.42
N PHE A 300 1.72 0.64 -25.95
CA PHE A 300 1.96 -0.14 -24.75
C PHE A 300 3.18 -1.06 -24.87
N ASP A 301 3.42 -1.64 -26.04
CA ASP A 301 4.62 -2.43 -26.32
C ASP A 301 5.89 -1.59 -26.22
N SER A 302 5.85 -0.34 -26.71
CA SER A 302 6.97 0.60 -26.53
C SER A 302 7.18 0.98 -25.06
N GLU A 303 6.09 1.25 -24.31
CA GLU A 303 6.15 1.56 -22.87
C GLU A 303 6.74 0.38 -22.06
N ARG A 304 6.41 -0.85 -22.45
CA ARG A 304 6.96 -2.08 -21.86
C ARG A 304 8.43 -2.29 -22.20
N GLN A 305 8.80 -2.11 -23.47
CA GLN A 305 10.20 -2.24 -23.88
C GLN A 305 11.08 -1.26 -23.08
N GLU A 306 10.62 -0.01 -22.91
CA GLU A 306 11.31 0.97 -22.07
C GLU A 306 11.38 0.53 -20.60
N ALA A 307 10.32 -0.09 -20.07
CA ALA A 307 10.30 -0.66 -18.72
C ALA A 307 11.33 -1.79 -18.55
N ASP A 308 11.42 -2.68 -19.53
CA ASP A 308 12.35 -3.81 -19.55
C ASP A 308 13.81 -3.32 -19.65
N ASP A 309 14.07 -2.31 -20.50
CA ASP A 309 15.38 -1.66 -20.61
C ASP A 309 15.79 -0.96 -19.31
N TRP A 310 14.84 -0.30 -18.65
CA TRP A 310 15.07 0.33 -17.35
C TRP A 310 15.36 -0.71 -16.26
N TYR A 311 14.60 -1.81 -16.21
CA TYR A 311 14.80 -2.87 -15.22
C TYR A 311 16.13 -3.61 -15.44
N ARG A 312 16.55 -3.84 -16.69
CA ARG A 312 17.90 -4.38 -16.99
C ARG A 312 19.03 -3.52 -16.41
N GLN A 313 18.85 -2.20 -16.34
CA GLN A 313 19.83 -1.31 -15.71
C GLN A 313 19.87 -1.47 -14.19
N VAL A 314 18.72 -1.76 -13.56
CA VAL A 314 18.65 -2.11 -12.14
C VAL A 314 19.39 -3.42 -11.88
N GLU A 315 19.07 -4.47 -12.64
CA GLU A 315 19.72 -5.78 -12.50
C GLU A 315 21.25 -5.69 -12.68
N SER A 316 21.69 -4.91 -13.67
CA SER A 316 23.13 -4.68 -13.92
C SER A 316 23.80 -3.92 -12.79
N ALA A 317 23.11 -2.95 -12.18
CA ALA A 317 23.63 -2.19 -11.05
C ALA A 317 23.75 -3.07 -9.80
N GLU A 318 22.71 -3.85 -9.48
CA GLU A 318 22.72 -4.78 -8.36
C GLU A 318 23.81 -5.84 -8.49
N ALA A 319 23.95 -6.46 -9.66
CA ALA A 319 25.00 -7.43 -9.92
C ALA A 319 26.41 -6.85 -9.69
N LEU A 320 26.64 -5.60 -10.12
CA LEU A 320 27.91 -4.91 -9.90
C LEU A 320 28.18 -4.64 -8.41
N TRP A 321 27.16 -4.21 -7.65
CA TRP A 321 27.32 -3.96 -6.22
C TRP A 321 27.59 -5.24 -5.44
N VAL A 322 26.93 -6.34 -5.80
CA VAL A 322 27.19 -7.68 -5.25
C VAL A 322 28.64 -8.10 -5.53
N GLU A 323 29.12 -7.96 -6.78
CA GLU A 323 30.50 -8.31 -7.16
C GLU A 323 31.54 -7.48 -6.38
N GLN A 324 31.22 -6.21 -6.07
CA GLN A 324 32.08 -5.31 -5.32
C GLN A 324 32.03 -5.52 -3.80
N GLY A 325 31.14 -6.39 -3.29
CA GLY A 325 30.92 -6.56 -1.86
C GLY A 325 30.37 -5.29 -1.19
N ALA A 326 29.61 -4.48 -1.92
CA ALA A 326 28.97 -3.29 -1.39
C ALA A 326 27.72 -3.63 -0.57
N ASP A 327 27.27 -2.68 0.26
CA ASP A 327 25.92 -2.73 0.83
C ASP A 327 24.91 -2.44 -0.29
N VAL A 328 24.26 -3.49 -0.79
CA VAL A 328 23.40 -3.41 -1.97
C VAL A 328 22.08 -2.68 -1.64
N ASP A 329 21.58 -2.79 -0.41
CA ASP A 329 20.41 -2.05 0.05
C ASP A 329 20.67 -0.55 0.01
N GLU A 330 21.80 -0.14 0.58
CA GLU A 330 22.22 1.27 0.61
C GLU A 330 22.42 1.81 -0.81
N ALA A 331 23.15 1.06 -1.64
CA ALA A 331 23.48 1.48 -3.00
C ALA A 331 22.22 1.59 -3.87
N PHE A 332 21.29 0.64 -3.75
CA PHE A 332 20.00 0.68 -4.43
C PHE A 332 19.20 1.89 -3.99
N ARG A 333 19.07 2.12 -2.68
CA ARG A 333 18.33 3.26 -2.13
C ARG A 333 18.87 4.59 -2.66
N GLN A 334 20.19 4.78 -2.61
CA GLN A 334 20.83 6.01 -3.08
C GLN A 334 20.58 6.26 -4.56
N ARG A 335 20.58 5.21 -5.39
CA ARG A 335 20.45 5.35 -6.84
C ARG A 335 19.01 5.42 -7.34
N PHE A 336 18.10 4.66 -6.76
CA PHE A 336 16.77 4.43 -7.32
C PHE A 336 15.61 4.92 -6.43
N LEU A 337 15.83 5.17 -5.13
CA LEU A 337 14.77 5.58 -4.19
C LEU A 337 14.88 7.05 -3.73
N THR A 338 16.00 7.73 -3.98
CA THR A 338 16.16 9.15 -3.62
C THR A 338 15.36 10.05 -4.57
N SER A 339 14.30 10.67 -4.06
CA SER A 339 13.92 12.02 -4.49
C SER A 339 14.68 13.03 -3.63
N PRO A 340 15.12 14.19 -4.14
CA PRO A 340 15.82 15.16 -3.30
C PRO A 340 14.82 15.65 -2.24
N ILE A 341 15.16 15.38 -0.97
CA ILE A 341 14.45 15.92 0.18
C ILE A 341 15.03 17.30 0.42
N ASP A 342 14.19 18.33 0.50
CA ASP A 342 14.63 19.62 1.02
C ASP A 342 14.97 19.46 2.50
N GLU A 343 16.25 19.61 2.85
CA GLU A 343 16.76 19.44 4.23
C GLU A 343 16.14 20.43 5.23
N GLN A 344 15.53 21.53 4.79
CA GLN A 344 14.84 22.48 5.66
C GLN A 344 13.36 22.14 5.89
N THR A 345 12.71 21.40 4.98
CA THR A 345 11.25 21.17 5.04
C THR A 345 10.85 19.70 5.12
N GLY A 346 11.77 18.77 4.86
CA GLY A 346 11.50 17.33 4.88
C GLY A 346 10.59 16.83 3.75
N LEU A 347 10.36 17.66 2.72
CA LEU A 347 9.48 17.35 1.58
C LEU A 347 10.25 17.34 0.26
N GLY A 348 9.77 16.56 -0.71
CA GLY A 348 10.42 16.35 -2.00
C GLY A 348 10.33 17.55 -2.96
N VAL A 349 11.36 17.73 -3.80
CA VAL A 349 11.62 18.91 -4.66
C VAL A 349 10.60 19.22 -5.80
N GLN A 350 9.49 18.49 -5.96
CA GLN A 350 8.54 18.76 -7.07
C GLN A 350 7.44 19.80 -6.82
N ASP A 351 7.49 20.57 -5.74
CA ASP A 351 6.62 21.75 -5.54
C ASP A 351 6.98 22.98 -6.42
N ARG A 352 7.92 22.87 -7.38
CA ARG A 352 8.49 24.05 -8.07
C ARG A 352 8.50 24.08 -9.60
N VAL A 353 7.90 23.14 -10.33
CA VAL A 353 7.76 23.30 -11.81
C VAL A 353 6.35 22.90 -12.25
N GLY A 354 5.59 23.86 -12.78
CA GLY A 354 4.13 23.88 -12.68
C GLY A 354 3.30 23.44 -13.91
N GLY A 355 2.02 23.19 -13.61
CA GLY A 355 0.84 23.29 -14.47
C GLY A 355 -0.24 22.22 -14.19
N PRO A 356 -1.56 22.56 -14.25
CA PRO A 356 -2.26 23.46 -13.33
C PRO A 356 -2.57 22.79 -11.98
N SER A 357 -2.56 23.60 -10.93
CA SER A 357 -2.73 23.23 -9.54
C SER A 357 -4.16 22.78 -9.21
N VAL A 358 -4.32 21.58 -8.65
CA VAL A 358 -5.42 21.33 -7.70
C VAL A 358 -4.93 21.87 -6.36
N SER A 359 -5.34 23.09 -6.06
CA SER A 359 -5.03 23.78 -4.82
C SER A 359 -5.73 23.07 -3.65
N TRP A 360 -5.02 22.17 -2.97
CA TRP A 360 -5.38 21.77 -1.62
C TRP A 360 -4.68 22.72 -0.65
N GLN A 361 -5.40 23.77 -0.22
CA GLN A 361 -5.40 24.36 1.13
C GLN A 361 -5.90 25.80 1.09
N ARG A 362 -7.01 26.07 1.78
CA ARG A 362 -7.06 26.98 2.94
C ARG A 362 -8.49 27.11 3.47
N SER A 363 -8.79 26.35 4.51
CA SER A 363 -9.81 26.70 5.51
C SER A 363 -9.27 26.38 6.90
N LEU A 364 -8.21 27.09 7.29
CA LEU A 364 -7.85 27.32 8.69
C LEU A 364 -8.11 28.79 8.96
N THR A 365 -9.36 29.09 9.32
CA THR A 365 -9.72 30.35 9.95
C THR A 365 -9.13 30.38 11.36
N TRP A 366 -7.98 31.05 11.53
CA TRP A 366 -7.54 31.53 12.83
C TRP A 366 -8.16 32.92 13.07
N GLY A 367 -9.28 32.96 13.79
CA GLY A 367 -9.48 34.00 14.79
C GLY A 367 -8.91 33.43 16.08
N GLY A 368 -7.98 34.02 16.80
CA GLY A 368 -7.74 35.44 17.02
C GLY A 368 -7.56 35.58 18.53
N VAL A 369 -6.40 35.19 19.05
CA VAL A 369 -5.95 35.61 20.39
C VAL A 369 -4.65 36.37 20.18
N ALA A 370 -4.80 37.69 20.22
CA ALA A 370 -3.72 38.65 20.15
C ALA A 370 -2.87 38.56 21.43
N VAL A 371 -1.63 38.11 21.29
CA VAL A 371 -0.57 38.35 22.28
C VAL A 371 0.05 39.70 21.92
N LEU A 372 -0.38 40.75 22.62
CA LEU A 372 0.25 42.06 22.59
C LEU A 372 1.49 42.04 23.50
N LEU A 373 2.66 42.20 22.89
CA LEU A 373 3.90 42.60 23.55
C LEU A 373 3.93 44.14 23.65
N VAL A 374 3.89 44.68 24.87
CA VAL A 374 4.47 46.00 25.23
C VAL A 374 4.84 45.97 26.73
N PRO A 375 5.71 46.86 27.25
CA PRO A 375 7.07 46.53 27.66
C PRO A 375 7.31 46.69 29.18
N ALA A 376 8.51 46.28 29.60
CA ALA A 376 9.02 46.45 30.96
C ALA A 376 8.86 47.89 31.49
N VAL A 377 8.17 48.03 32.64
CA VAL A 377 8.27 49.19 33.52
C VAL A 377 8.71 48.71 34.89
N ILE A 378 9.88 49.23 35.27
CA ILE A 378 10.51 49.15 36.58
C ILE A 378 9.55 49.69 37.64
N LEU A 379 9.22 48.88 38.65
CA LEU A 379 8.81 49.37 39.97
C LEU A 379 9.45 48.51 41.06
N VAL A 380 10.39 49.18 41.74
CA VAL A 380 11.02 48.85 43.01
C VAL A 380 9.96 48.75 44.10
N VAL A 381 9.91 47.63 44.84
CA VAL A 381 9.70 47.45 46.31
C VAL A 381 9.86 45.94 46.54
N GLY A 382 10.91 45.41 47.17
CA GLY A 382 11.17 45.42 48.61
C GLY A 382 10.76 44.08 49.24
N GLY A 383 11.74 43.26 49.65
CA GLY A 383 11.51 42.00 50.40
C GLY A 383 12.49 40.89 50.00
N TRP A 384 13.76 40.93 50.41
CA TRP A 384 14.27 40.17 51.57
C TRP A 384 13.71 38.73 51.66
N CYS A 385 14.49 37.73 51.24
CA CYS A 385 15.29 36.92 52.16
C CYS A 385 16.02 35.78 51.42
N VAL A 386 17.34 35.90 51.45
CA VAL A 386 18.33 34.85 51.22
C VAL A 386 18.27 33.88 52.40
N PHE A 387 18.23 32.55 52.18
CA PHE A 387 19.27 31.60 52.62
C PHE A 387 18.82 30.14 52.45
N LYS A 388 19.61 29.45 51.63
CA LYS A 388 19.91 28.01 51.70
C LYS A 388 20.24 27.60 53.15
N LEU A 389 19.73 26.47 53.64
CA LEU A 389 20.50 25.51 54.45
C LEU A 389 19.72 24.21 54.70
N LEU A 390 20.12 23.19 53.95
CA LEU A 390 20.43 21.80 54.30
C LEU A 390 19.83 21.13 55.56
N ARG A 391 19.64 19.81 55.37
CA ARG A 391 19.53 18.67 56.31
C ARG A 391 18.12 18.43 56.87
N HIS A 392 17.45 17.32 56.53
CA HIS A 392 17.69 15.88 56.71
C HIS A 392 16.72 15.34 57.78
N SER A 393 16.22 14.12 57.49
CA SER A 393 15.67 13.12 58.42
C SER A 393 14.41 13.49 59.21
N ALA A 394 13.25 13.00 58.76
CA ALA A 394 12.74 11.68 59.13
C ALA A 394 11.80 11.16 58.03
#